data_AF-A0A2I1TW47-F1
#
_entry.id   AF-A0A2I1TW47-F1
#
_cell.length_a   1.000
_cell.length_b   1.000
_cell.length_c   1.000
_cell.angle_alpha   90.00
_cell.angle_beta   90.00
_cell.angle_gamma   90.00
#
_symmetry.space_group_name_H-M   'P 1'
#
loop_
_entity.id
_entity.type
_entity.pdbx_description
1 polymer ?
#
loop_
_entity_poly.entity_id
_entity_poly.type
_entity_poly.pdbx_seq_one_letter_code
_entity_poly.pdbx_strand_id
1 'polypeptide(L)'
;MPRKRNSLKHDLFIAASKNITNNRTRTSYKRAITRFTKWAKEHNIRKKSDITEEAIQLYQLDLNDDPKQYSVATIHTYLAPICKAVDINMNRIRKDKRSSDKIIRGRVKSKNSQGKHQETDSRFSRLVNFQRAVGIRRSELKKLKGKDIRKDNNGNYYVLVQRGKGGKFQPQLILPQDVPVVLDTFKNKQEDDYIFTDVEMNNLINLHGMRAQHARECYYFYLKKLQDNPNFKVNLKNFLIERWEVGHQNLRDKSLKKFEKQKKNFINELRDEPYKIRGSNYKKALNSALPTKYNRLALMAVSVFHLSHWRLSVTVTNYIL
;
A
#
# COMPACT_ATOMS: atom_id res chain seq x y z
N MET A 1 33.02 -26.25 29.50
CA MET A 1 32.98 -26.13 28.02
C MET A 1 32.63 -24.69 27.63
N PRO A 2 33.46 -23.96 26.87
CA PRO A 2 33.07 -22.64 26.37
C PRO A 2 31.91 -22.78 25.38
N ARG A 3 30.82 -22.01 25.57
CA ARG A 3 29.67 -22.00 24.66
C ARG A 3 30.14 -21.79 23.22
N LYS A 4 29.76 -22.68 22.31
CA LYS A 4 29.96 -22.49 20.85
C LYS A 4 29.48 -21.10 20.47
N ARG A 5 30.39 -20.28 19.95
CA ARG A 5 30.10 -18.93 19.51
C ARG A 5 29.07 -18.99 18.38
N ASN A 6 27.98 -18.23 18.53
CA ASN A 6 26.98 -18.10 17.47
C ASN A 6 27.61 -17.51 16.20
N SER A 7 27.06 -17.89 15.04
CA SER A 7 27.47 -17.27 13.77
C SER A 7 27.04 -15.80 13.71
N LEU A 8 27.81 -14.95 13.01
CA LEU A 8 27.46 -13.55 12.76
C LEU A 8 26.03 -13.39 12.21
N LYS A 9 25.64 -14.29 11.31
CA LYS A 9 24.29 -14.35 10.74
C LYS A 9 23.22 -14.56 11.80
N HIS A 10 23.45 -15.48 12.74
CA HIS A 10 22.52 -15.75 13.82
C HIS A 10 22.38 -14.51 14.72
N ASP A 11 23.50 -13.94 15.15
CA ASP A 11 23.52 -12.78 16.04
C ASP A 11 22.81 -11.56 15.44
N LEU A 12 23.08 -11.26 14.16
CA LEU A 12 22.42 -10.19 13.43
C LEU A 12 20.92 -10.45 13.29
N PHE A 13 20.52 -11.69 13.01
CA PHE A 13 19.10 -12.02 12.82
C PHE A 13 18.30 -11.91 14.12
N ILE A 14 18.84 -12.40 15.23
CA ILE A 14 18.20 -12.27 16.55
C ILE A 14 18.07 -10.78 16.92
N ALA A 15 19.13 -9.99 16.78
CA ALA A 15 19.10 -8.57 17.08
C ALA A 15 18.10 -7.80 16.20
N ALA A 16 18.15 -7.99 14.87
CA ALA A 16 17.26 -7.30 13.94
C ALA A 16 15.80 -7.73 14.11
N SER A 17 15.54 -9.01 14.40
CA SER A 17 14.17 -9.53 14.48
C SER A 17 13.52 -9.40 15.86
N LYS A 18 14.22 -8.81 16.85
CA LYS A 18 13.66 -8.49 18.16
C LYS A 18 12.35 -7.70 18.00
N ASN A 19 11.30 -8.19 18.65
CA ASN A 19 9.93 -7.66 18.63
C ASN A 19 9.23 -7.68 17.26
N ILE A 20 9.71 -8.49 16.31
CA ILE A 20 9.06 -8.68 15.01
C ILE A 20 8.36 -10.03 14.96
N THR A 21 7.02 -10.00 14.98
CA THR A 21 6.15 -11.18 14.86
C THR A 21 5.74 -11.49 13.41
N ASN A 22 5.94 -10.55 12.48
CA ASN A 22 5.54 -10.74 11.08
C ASN A 22 6.53 -11.64 10.30
N ASN A 23 6.06 -12.80 9.84
CA ASN A 23 6.87 -13.76 9.09
C ASN A 23 7.46 -13.23 7.78
N ARG A 24 6.75 -12.35 7.06
CA ARG A 24 7.28 -11.74 5.82
C ARG A 24 8.44 -10.80 6.12
N THR A 25 8.33 -9.98 7.17
CA THR A 25 9.41 -9.11 7.62
C THR A 25 10.62 -9.92 8.06
N ARG A 26 10.42 -10.97 8.87
CA ARG A 26 11.49 -11.90 9.29
C ARG A 26 12.18 -12.54 8.09
N THR A 27 11.44 -12.99 7.09
CA THR A 27 12.00 -13.58 5.85
C THR A 27 12.84 -12.57 5.08
N SER A 28 12.35 -11.34 4.91
CA SER A 28 13.10 -10.25 4.27
C SER A 28 14.39 -9.95 5.02
N TYR A 29 14.35 -9.92 6.36
CA TYR A 29 15.53 -9.67 7.19
C TYR A 29 16.54 -10.80 7.06
N LYS A 30 16.09 -12.06 7.10
CA LYS A 30 16.95 -13.23 6.91
C LYS A 30 17.66 -13.18 5.57
N ARG A 31 16.96 -12.82 4.48
CA ARG A 31 17.57 -12.65 3.14
C ARG A 31 18.64 -11.56 3.15
N ALA A 32 18.31 -10.39 3.68
CA ALA A 32 19.22 -9.25 3.70
C ALA A 32 20.48 -9.52 4.54
N ILE A 33 20.32 -10.08 5.73
CA ILE A 33 21.41 -10.48 6.62
C ILE A 33 22.26 -11.56 5.97
N THR A 34 21.65 -12.55 5.31
CA THR A 34 22.40 -13.61 4.61
C THR A 34 23.33 -13.02 3.54
N ARG A 35 22.86 -12.03 2.78
CA ARG A 35 23.70 -11.34 1.80
C ARG A 35 24.85 -10.60 2.48
N PHE A 36 24.54 -9.77 3.48
CA PHE A 36 25.56 -9.00 4.21
C PHE A 36 26.63 -9.91 4.81
N THR A 37 26.25 -11.05 5.41
CA THR A 37 27.21 -11.96 6.04
C THR A 37 28.16 -12.62 5.06
N LYS A 38 27.80 -12.72 3.77
CA LYS A 38 28.72 -13.19 2.72
C LYS A 38 29.77 -12.11 2.43
N TRP A 39 29.31 -10.89 2.15
CA TRP A 39 30.17 -9.72 1.94
C TRP A 39 31.09 -9.45 3.14
N ALA A 40 30.56 -9.53 4.36
CA ALA A 40 31.29 -9.32 5.61
C ALA A 40 32.45 -10.32 5.79
N LYS A 41 32.27 -11.57 5.31
CA LYS A 41 33.33 -12.60 5.38
C LYS A 41 34.53 -12.22 4.51
N GLU A 42 34.29 -11.65 3.33
CA GLU A 42 35.33 -11.18 2.40
C GLU A 42 36.07 -9.95 2.96
N HIS A 43 35.42 -9.18 3.82
CA HIS A 43 35.97 -7.98 4.46
C HIS A 43 36.45 -8.21 5.91
N ASN A 44 36.68 -9.47 6.29
CA ASN A 44 37.18 -9.87 7.63
C ASN A 44 36.32 -9.44 8.83
N ILE A 45 35.05 -9.10 8.62
CA ILE A 45 34.09 -8.77 9.67
C ILE A 45 33.49 -10.07 10.22
N ARG A 46 33.88 -10.45 11.45
CA ARG A 46 33.50 -11.74 12.04
C ARG A 46 32.50 -11.61 13.17
N LYS A 47 32.41 -10.45 13.81
CA LYS A 47 31.56 -10.21 14.98
C LYS A 47 30.66 -9.01 14.73
N LYS A 48 29.55 -8.98 15.46
CA LYS A 48 28.60 -7.86 15.44
C LYS A 48 29.26 -6.54 15.85
N SER A 49 30.18 -6.57 16.82
CA SER A 49 30.96 -5.42 17.30
C SER A 49 31.84 -4.78 16.23
N ASP A 50 32.20 -5.55 15.21
CA ASP A 50 33.15 -5.10 14.17
C ASP A 50 32.41 -4.35 13.04
N ILE A 51 31.08 -4.24 13.11
CA ILE A 51 30.25 -3.57 12.12
C ILE A 51 30.11 -2.10 12.52
N THR A 52 30.97 -1.26 11.96
CA THR A 52 30.94 0.19 12.14
C THR A 52 30.06 0.89 11.10
N GLU A 53 29.93 2.20 11.22
CA GLU A 53 29.23 3.02 10.22
C GLU A 53 29.93 2.96 8.86
N GLU A 54 31.27 2.97 8.86
CA GLU A 54 32.12 2.86 7.68
C GLU A 54 31.93 1.51 6.99
N ALA A 55 31.87 0.41 7.77
CA ALA A 55 31.60 -0.91 7.22
C ALA A 55 30.23 -0.99 6.52
N ILE A 56 29.20 -0.36 7.11
CA ILE A 56 27.88 -0.29 6.48
C ILE A 56 27.90 0.61 5.23
N GLN A 57 28.69 1.69 5.24
CA GLN A 57 28.87 2.56 4.09
C GLN A 57 29.57 1.84 2.94
N LEU A 58 30.61 1.04 3.20
CA LEU A 58 31.26 0.20 2.19
C LEU A 58 30.29 -0.84 1.62
N TYR A 59 29.51 -1.51 2.47
CA TYR A 59 28.48 -2.44 2.01
C TYR A 59 27.38 -1.75 1.18
N GLN A 60 27.07 -0.49 1.50
CA GLN A 60 26.13 0.30 0.69
C GLN A 60 26.68 0.54 -0.72
N LEU A 61 27.97 0.82 -0.86
CA LEU A 61 28.63 0.96 -2.17
C LEU A 61 28.64 -0.37 -2.94
N ASP A 62 28.97 -1.49 -2.29
CA ASP A 62 28.84 -2.83 -2.89
C ASP A 62 27.42 -3.10 -3.43
N LEU A 63 26.39 -2.69 -2.68
CA LEU A 63 25.01 -2.83 -3.12
C LEU A 63 24.65 -1.95 -4.32
N ASN A 64 25.32 -0.81 -4.51
CA ASN A 64 25.16 0.03 -5.70
C ASN A 64 25.80 -0.62 -6.93
N ASP A 65 26.99 -1.20 -6.74
CA ASP A 65 27.80 -1.77 -7.82
C ASP A 65 27.44 -3.22 -8.15
N ASP A 66 26.46 -3.81 -7.43
CA ASP A 66 25.98 -5.16 -7.72
C ASP A 66 25.52 -5.28 -9.19
N PRO A 67 25.95 -6.32 -9.93
CA PRO A 67 25.57 -6.52 -11.33
C PRO A 67 24.05 -6.55 -11.60
N LYS A 68 23.23 -6.82 -10.58
CA LYS A 68 21.76 -6.79 -10.69
C LYS A 68 21.19 -5.39 -10.67
N GLN A 69 22.00 -4.36 -10.43
CA GLN A 69 21.64 -2.95 -10.42
C GLN A 69 20.42 -2.69 -9.53
N TYR A 70 20.59 -2.90 -8.23
CA TYR A 70 19.47 -2.79 -7.31
C TYR A 70 18.88 -1.39 -7.29
N SER A 71 17.54 -1.34 -7.24
CA SER A 71 16.86 -0.08 -7.00
C SER A 71 17.18 0.46 -5.60
N VAL A 72 17.14 1.78 -5.45
CA VAL A 72 17.28 2.48 -4.16
C VAL A 72 16.41 1.89 -3.04
N ALA A 73 15.19 1.44 -3.37
CA ALA A 73 14.30 0.79 -2.42
C ALA A 73 14.80 -0.58 -1.96
N THR A 74 15.45 -1.32 -2.87
CA THR A 74 16.04 -2.63 -2.59
C THR A 74 17.29 -2.48 -1.73
N ILE A 75 18.18 -1.54 -2.07
CA ILE A 75 19.38 -1.20 -1.27
C ILE A 75 18.96 -0.84 0.16
N HIS A 76 17.99 0.06 0.32
CA HIS A 76 17.44 0.40 1.65
C HIS A 76 16.93 -0.82 2.42
N THR A 77 16.29 -1.77 1.73
CA THR A 77 15.78 -3.01 2.35
C THR A 77 16.91 -3.92 2.81
N TYR A 78 18.03 -3.96 2.09
CA TYR A 78 19.22 -4.71 2.48
C TYR A 78 19.94 -4.08 3.68
N LEU A 79 20.01 -2.75 3.76
CA LEU A 79 20.67 -2.03 4.85
C LEU A 79 19.86 -2.06 6.16
N ALA A 80 18.53 -1.97 6.08
CA ALA A 80 17.63 -1.86 7.24
C ALA A 80 17.88 -2.85 8.39
N PRO A 81 17.93 -4.17 8.15
CA PRO A 81 18.15 -5.11 9.24
C PRO A 81 19.57 -5.05 9.80
N ILE A 82 20.57 -4.63 9.02
CA ILE A 82 21.96 -4.49 9.50
C ILE A 82 22.05 -3.30 10.46
N CYS A 83 21.64 -2.12 10.00
CA CYS A 83 21.55 -0.92 10.84
C CYS A 83 20.76 -1.17 12.13
N LYS A 84 19.59 -1.82 12.03
CA LYS A 84 18.78 -2.18 13.20
C LYS A 84 19.51 -3.13 14.15
N ALA A 85 20.23 -4.12 13.62
CA ALA A 85 20.92 -5.10 14.46
C ALA A 85 22.00 -4.43 15.32
N VAL A 86 22.75 -3.48 14.76
CA VAL A 86 23.90 -2.82 15.40
C VAL A 86 23.59 -1.45 15.99
N ASP A 87 22.31 -1.05 15.99
CA ASP A 87 21.82 0.23 16.52
C ASP A 87 22.44 1.49 15.88
N ILE A 88 22.81 1.40 14.60
CA ILE A 88 23.28 2.55 13.82
C ILE A 88 22.11 3.16 13.08
N ASN A 89 21.88 4.46 13.27
CA ASN A 89 20.84 5.17 12.54
C ASN A 89 21.20 5.23 11.05
N MET A 90 20.39 4.58 10.21
CA MET A 90 20.62 4.51 8.77
C MET A 90 20.65 5.87 8.07
N ASN A 91 20.13 6.95 8.68
CA ASN A 91 20.24 8.29 8.12
C ASN A 91 21.69 8.80 8.06
N ARG A 92 22.59 8.22 8.86
CA ARG A 92 24.03 8.51 8.80
C ARG A 92 24.70 7.89 7.58
N ILE A 93 24.15 6.78 7.07
CA ILE A 93 24.61 6.14 5.84
C ILE A 93 24.17 6.97 4.63
N ARG A 94 25.17 7.45 3.88
CA ARG A 94 25.00 8.15 2.60
C ARG A 94 24.49 7.14 1.59
N LYS A 95 23.26 7.35 1.13
CA LYS A 95 22.59 6.53 0.12
C LYS A 95 21.53 7.36 -0.57
N ASP A 96 21.17 6.97 -1.77
CA ASP A 96 20.10 7.62 -2.50
C ASP A 96 18.78 7.63 -1.72
N LYS A 97 18.07 8.76 -1.80
CA LYS A 97 16.73 8.86 -1.22
C LYS A 97 15.74 8.08 -2.08
N ARG A 98 14.98 7.20 -1.44
CA ARG A 98 13.80 6.58 -2.08
C ARG A 98 12.85 7.69 -2.47
N SER A 99 12.58 7.81 -3.76
CA SER A 99 11.63 8.77 -4.29
C SER A 99 10.54 8.04 -5.07
N SER A 100 9.30 8.51 -4.92
CA SER A 100 8.12 7.81 -5.42
C SER A 100 7.95 7.89 -6.94
N ASP A 101 8.52 8.90 -7.57
CA ASP A 101 8.63 9.02 -9.02
C ASP A 101 9.42 7.85 -9.64
N LYS A 102 10.42 7.32 -8.92
CA LYS A 102 11.23 6.16 -9.34
C LYS A 102 10.53 4.80 -9.16
N ILE A 103 9.25 4.76 -8.76
CA ILE A 103 8.49 3.51 -8.63
C ILE A 103 8.09 3.00 -10.01
N ILE A 104 8.75 1.93 -10.46
CA ILE A 104 8.51 1.26 -11.76
C ILE A 104 7.78 -0.09 -11.66
N ARG A 105 7.73 -0.71 -10.47
CA ARG A 105 7.19 -2.07 -10.30
C ARG A 105 5.69 -2.08 -10.60
N GLY A 106 5.27 -2.97 -11.49
CA GLY A 106 3.87 -3.08 -11.93
C GLY A 106 3.41 -1.96 -12.86
N ARG A 107 4.31 -1.07 -13.30
CA ARG A 107 4.00 0.02 -14.26
C ARG A 107 4.64 -0.22 -15.63
N VAL A 108 5.74 -0.97 -15.67
CA VAL A 108 6.40 -1.36 -16.93
C VAL A 108 5.65 -2.54 -17.54
N LYS A 109 4.93 -2.28 -18.64
CA LYS A 109 4.10 -3.25 -19.34
C LYS A 109 4.89 -4.50 -19.80
N SER A 110 6.15 -4.38 -20.21
CA SER A 110 6.94 -5.51 -20.71
C SER A 110 7.37 -6.53 -19.64
N LYS A 111 7.33 -6.18 -18.34
CA LYS A 111 7.86 -7.03 -17.26
C LYS A 111 6.88 -8.07 -16.69
N ASN A 112 5.66 -8.17 -17.21
CA ASN A 112 4.65 -9.15 -16.74
C ASN A 112 3.79 -9.67 -17.91
N SER A 113 4.41 -10.29 -18.91
CA SER A 113 3.71 -10.86 -20.07
C SER A 113 2.68 -11.93 -19.66
N GLN A 114 3.08 -12.88 -18.79
CA GLN A 114 2.20 -13.94 -18.31
C GLN A 114 0.95 -13.40 -17.61
N GLY A 115 1.11 -12.42 -16.71
CA GLY A 115 -0.02 -11.81 -16.01
C GLY A 115 -0.98 -11.06 -16.92
N LYS A 116 -0.52 -10.54 -18.07
CA LYS A 116 -1.39 -9.92 -19.08
C LYS A 116 -2.19 -10.96 -19.85
N HIS A 117 -1.55 -12.05 -20.26
CA HIS A 117 -2.26 -13.14 -20.93
C HIS A 117 -3.35 -13.72 -20.03
N GLN A 118 -3.06 -13.90 -18.74
CA GLN A 118 -4.04 -14.33 -17.74
C GLN A 118 -5.15 -13.29 -17.49
N GLU A 119 -4.91 -11.99 -17.72
CA GLU A 119 -5.96 -10.97 -17.56
C GLU A 119 -7.08 -11.09 -18.61
N THR A 120 -6.77 -11.64 -19.79
CA THR A 120 -7.73 -11.85 -20.90
C THR A 120 -8.32 -13.27 -20.92
N ASP A 121 -7.88 -14.14 -20.03
CA ASP A 121 -8.33 -15.53 -19.97
C ASP A 121 -9.68 -15.63 -19.24
N SER A 122 -10.62 -16.36 -19.85
CA SER A 122 -11.99 -16.52 -19.35
C SER A 122 -12.04 -17.09 -17.93
N ARG A 123 -11.05 -17.92 -17.54
CA ARG A 123 -10.92 -18.48 -16.19
C ARG A 123 -10.79 -17.43 -15.10
N PHE A 124 -10.26 -16.25 -15.43
CA PHE A 124 -10.05 -15.16 -14.46
C PHE A 124 -10.99 -13.97 -14.69
N SER A 125 -11.91 -14.06 -15.65
CA SER A 125 -12.83 -12.97 -16.03
C SER A 125 -13.60 -12.39 -14.84
N ARG A 126 -14.19 -13.26 -14.00
CA ARG A 126 -14.92 -12.85 -12.79
C ARG A 126 -14.03 -12.09 -11.81
N LEU A 127 -12.82 -12.60 -11.52
CA LEU A 127 -11.83 -11.93 -10.67
C LEU A 127 -11.42 -10.57 -11.23
N VAL A 128 -11.17 -10.49 -12.54
CA VAL A 128 -10.74 -9.27 -13.21
C VAL A 128 -11.85 -8.22 -13.18
N ASN A 129 -13.08 -8.58 -13.53
CA ASN A 129 -14.23 -7.69 -13.52
C ASN A 129 -14.53 -7.17 -12.12
N PHE A 130 -14.54 -8.05 -11.11
CA PHE A 130 -14.69 -7.65 -9.72
C PHE A 130 -13.56 -6.72 -9.25
N GLN A 131 -12.31 -7.02 -9.62
CA GLN A 131 -11.17 -6.20 -9.21
C GLN A 131 -11.19 -4.80 -9.84
N ARG A 132 -11.73 -4.65 -11.06
CA ARG A 132 -11.95 -3.34 -11.69
C ARG A 132 -13.04 -2.53 -10.97
N ALA A 133 -14.06 -3.20 -10.45
CA ALA A 133 -15.18 -2.59 -9.73
C ALA A 133 -14.84 -2.17 -8.28
N VAL A 134 -13.94 -2.88 -7.60
CA VAL A 134 -13.71 -2.71 -6.14
C VAL A 134 -12.27 -2.33 -5.79
N GLY A 135 -11.30 -2.78 -6.58
CA GLY A 135 -9.90 -2.42 -6.43
C GLY A 135 -9.26 -2.79 -5.09
N ILE A 136 -9.56 -3.93 -4.45
CA ILE A 136 -8.94 -4.33 -3.16
C ILE A 136 -7.58 -5.04 -3.33
N ARG A 137 -6.83 -5.27 -2.25
CA ARG A 137 -5.51 -5.94 -2.36
C ARG A 137 -5.70 -7.42 -2.68
N ARG A 138 -4.76 -8.04 -3.40
CA ARG A 138 -4.76 -9.50 -3.65
C ARG A 138 -4.95 -10.34 -2.39
N SER A 139 -4.32 -9.94 -1.28
CA SER A 139 -4.46 -10.66 0.01
C SER A 139 -5.83 -10.47 0.67
N GLU A 140 -6.56 -9.42 0.31
CA GLU A 140 -7.92 -9.14 0.78
C GLU A 140 -8.91 -9.93 -0.09
N LEU A 141 -8.74 -9.94 -1.42
CA LEU A 141 -9.49 -10.80 -2.34
C LEU A 141 -9.45 -12.28 -1.94
N LYS A 142 -8.26 -12.81 -1.63
CA LYS A 142 -8.08 -14.21 -1.20
C LYS A 142 -8.88 -14.57 0.08
N LYS A 143 -9.27 -13.58 0.87
CA LYS A 143 -9.94 -13.78 2.15
C LYS A 143 -11.41 -13.38 2.14
N LEU A 144 -11.88 -12.83 1.02
CA LEU A 144 -13.23 -12.29 0.90
C LEU A 144 -14.24 -13.44 0.91
N LYS A 145 -15.28 -13.29 1.72
CA LYS A 145 -16.34 -14.30 1.90
C LYS A 145 -17.73 -13.77 1.51
N GLY A 146 -18.71 -14.66 1.35
CA GLY A 146 -20.10 -14.30 1.05
C GLY A 146 -20.69 -13.22 1.96
N LYS A 147 -20.40 -13.27 3.27
CA LYS A 147 -20.85 -12.28 4.25
C LYS A 147 -20.19 -10.91 4.14
N ASP A 148 -19.17 -10.74 3.31
CA ASP A 148 -18.40 -9.50 3.20
C ASP A 148 -19.01 -8.49 2.22
N ILE A 149 -20.32 -8.51 2.05
CA ILE A 149 -21.07 -7.48 1.31
C ILE A 149 -22.17 -6.90 2.20
N ARG A 150 -22.38 -5.59 2.12
CA ARG A 150 -23.40 -4.91 2.93
C ARG A 150 -24.04 -3.77 2.17
N LYS A 151 -25.36 -3.63 2.32
CA LYS A 151 -26.11 -2.44 1.94
C LYS A 151 -26.38 -1.59 3.18
N ASP A 152 -26.22 -0.27 3.09
CA ASP A 152 -26.65 0.65 4.15
C ASP A 152 -28.08 1.16 3.91
N ASN A 153 -28.60 1.91 4.89
CA ASN A 153 -29.96 2.47 4.85
C ASN A 153 -30.14 3.51 3.74
N ASN A 154 -29.05 4.08 3.22
CA ASN A 154 -29.05 5.05 2.13
C ASN A 154 -28.94 4.35 0.75
N GLY A 155 -28.97 3.02 0.72
CA GLY A 155 -28.89 2.23 -0.49
C GLY A 155 -27.48 2.03 -1.06
N ASN A 156 -26.44 2.48 -0.37
CA ASN A 156 -25.06 2.28 -0.81
C ASN A 156 -24.60 0.86 -0.49
N TYR A 157 -23.87 0.25 -1.43
CA TYR A 157 -23.26 -1.06 -1.25
C TYR A 157 -21.79 -0.94 -0.89
N TYR A 158 -21.32 -1.87 -0.07
CA TYR A 158 -19.93 -1.96 0.36
C TYR A 158 -19.40 -3.39 0.29
N VAL A 159 -18.13 -3.52 -0.12
CA VAL A 159 -17.33 -4.72 0.15
C VAL A 159 -16.61 -4.54 1.48
N LEU A 160 -16.80 -5.46 2.41
CA LEU A 160 -16.25 -5.41 3.76
C LEU A 160 -14.89 -6.11 3.83
N VAL A 161 -13.80 -5.34 3.78
CA VAL A 161 -12.48 -5.91 4.05
C VAL A 161 -12.29 -6.07 5.56
N GLN A 162 -12.51 -7.29 6.06
CA GLN A 162 -12.45 -7.60 7.51
C GLN A 162 -11.08 -7.31 8.13
N ARG A 163 -10.00 -7.68 7.43
CA ARG A 163 -8.61 -7.53 7.90
C ARG A 163 -7.70 -7.05 6.78
N GLY A 164 -7.72 -5.75 6.53
CA GLY A 164 -6.85 -5.08 5.57
C GLY A 164 -5.42 -4.89 6.08
N LYS A 165 -4.63 -4.09 5.36
CA LYS A 165 -3.24 -3.79 5.75
C LYS A 165 -3.16 -3.23 7.19
N GLY A 166 -2.37 -3.88 8.04
CA GLY A 166 -2.22 -3.52 9.45
C GLY A 166 -3.36 -4.00 10.34
N GLY A 167 -4.19 -4.95 9.88
CA GLY A 167 -5.30 -5.52 10.65
C GLY A 167 -6.55 -4.64 10.67
N LYS A 168 -6.62 -3.60 9.83
CA LYS A 168 -7.71 -2.63 9.83
C LYS A 168 -8.94 -3.17 9.11
N PHE A 169 -10.12 -3.00 9.70
CA PHE A 169 -11.40 -3.13 9.02
C PHE A 169 -11.59 -1.98 8.02
N GLN A 170 -12.04 -2.28 6.80
CA GLN A 170 -12.11 -1.30 5.72
C GLN A 170 -13.31 -1.59 4.79
N PRO A 171 -14.48 -0.97 5.01
CA PRO A 171 -15.56 -1.06 4.03
C PRO A 171 -15.17 -0.24 2.79
N GLN A 172 -15.21 -0.86 1.61
CA GLN A 172 -15.01 -0.18 0.34
C GLN A 172 -16.36 0.14 -0.26
N LEU A 173 -16.63 1.41 -0.55
CA LEU A 173 -17.85 1.81 -1.22
C LEU A 173 -17.82 1.31 -2.66
N ILE A 174 -18.94 0.77 -3.15
CA ILE A 174 -19.09 0.38 -4.55
C ILE A 174 -19.78 1.54 -5.28
N LEU A 175 -19.24 1.97 -6.42
CA LEU A 175 -19.89 3.01 -7.21
C LEU A 175 -21.17 2.47 -7.85
N PRO A 176 -22.20 3.31 -8.08
CA PRO A 176 -23.50 2.84 -8.56
C PRO A 176 -23.43 1.98 -9.82
N GLN A 177 -22.57 2.36 -10.80
CA GLN A 177 -22.41 1.60 -12.04
C GLN A 177 -21.77 0.22 -11.85
N ASP A 178 -21.05 0.02 -10.75
CA ASP A 178 -20.30 -1.21 -10.45
C ASP A 178 -21.09 -2.16 -9.53
N VAL A 179 -22.22 -1.73 -8.97
CA VAL A 179 -23.06 -2.56 -8.09
C VAL A 179 -23.49 -3.86 -8.76
N PRO A 180 -23.99 -3.88 -10.02
CA PRO A 180 -24.45 -5.12 -10.65
C PRO A 180 -23.35 -6.19 -10.74
N VAL A 181 -22.14 -5.83 -11.16
CA VAL A 181 -21.03 -6.79 -11.30
C VAL A 181 -20.56 -7.33 -9.95
N VAL A 182 -20.59 -6.51 -8.90
CA VAL A 182 -20.25 -6.96 -7.55
C VAL A 182 -21.31 -7.91 -7.02
N LEU A 183 -22.60 -7.56 -7.12
CA LEU A 183 -23.68 -8.42 -6.64
C LEU A 183 -23.71 -9.76 -7.38
N ASP A 184 -23.50 -9.77 -8.69
CA ASP A 184 -23.40 -10.99 -9.47
C ASP A 184 -22.23 -11.89 -9.00
N THR A 185 -21.08 -11.28 -8.68
CA THR A 185 -19.92 -12.03 -8.15
C THR A 185 -20.21 -12.70 -6.80
N PHE A 186 -21.06 -12.11 -5.98
CA PHE A 186 -21.51 -12.62 -4.67
C PHE A 186 -22.71 -13.57 -4.77
N LYS A 187 -23.36 -13.66 -5.94
CA LYS A 187 -24.54 -14.50 -6.15
C LYS A 187 -24.25 -15.95 -5.82
N ASN A 188 -25.19 -16.61 -5.15
CA ASN A 188 -25.12 -18.02 -4.74
C ASN A 188 -23.93 -18.36 -3.81
N LYS A 189 -23.35 -17.39 -3.11
CA LYS A 189 -22.31 -17.63 -2.09
C LYS A 189 -22.92 -17.64 -0.71
N GLN A 190 -22.68 -18.71 0.05
CA GLN A 190 -23.04 -18.76 1.46
C GLN A 190 -22.11 -17.85 2.27
N GLU A 191 -22.53 -17.50 3.48
CA GLU A 191 -21.84 -16.51 4.32
C GLU A 191 -20.34 -16.79 4.50
N ASP A 192 -19.96 -18.05 4.69
CA ASP A 192 -18.58 -18.44 4.93
C ASP A 192 -17.81 -18.92 3.71
N ASP A 193 -18.46 -19.00 2.55
CA ASP A 193 -17.84 -19.37 1.29
C ASP A 193 -16.87 -18.30 0.82
N TYR A 194 -15.71 -18.72 0.34
CA TYR A 194 -14.81 -17.82 -0.35
C TYR A 194 -15.43 -17.35 -1.66
N ILE A 195 -15.34 -16.04 -1.91
CA ILE A 195 -15.79 -15.44 -3.16
C ILE A 195 -14.98 -15.99 -4.33
N PHE A 196 -13.65 -16.06 -4.18
CA PHE A 196 -12.72 -16.56 -5.20
C PHE A 196 -12.06 -17.86 -4.76
N THR A 197 -11.97 -18.80 -5.68
CA THR A 197 -11.28 -20.07 -5.48
C THR A 197 -9.76 -19.89 -5.41
N ASP A 198 -9.04 -20.87 -4.85
CA ASP A 198 -7.57 -20.86 -4.88
C ASP A 198 -7.02 -20.90 -6.30
N VAL A 199 -7.72 -21.54 -7.24
CA VAL A 199 -7.37 -21.56 -8.67
C VAL A 199 -7.45 -20.16 -9.27
N GLU A 200 -8.57 -19.45 -9.07
CA GLU A 200 -8.70 -18.06 -9.51
C GLU A 200 -7.62 -17.17 -8.91
N MET A 201 -7.27 -17.37 -7.63
CA MET A 201 -6.27 -16.55 -6.94
C MET A 201 -4.81 -16.90 -7.27
N ASN A 202 -4.55 -18.07 -7.86
CA ASN A 202 -3.22 -18.51 -8.29
C ASN A 202 -2.86 -18.00 -9.69
N ASN A 203 -2.70 -16.68 -9.81
CA ASN A 203 -2.38 -16.01 -11.06
C ASN A 203 -1.34 -14.90 -10.86
N LEU A 204 -0.75 -14.43 -11.97
CA LEU A 204 0.25 -13.37 -12.03
C LEU A 204 -0.33 -12.02 -12.50
N ILE A 205 -1.66 -11.90 -12.57
CA ILE A 205 -2.36 -10.67 -12.97
C ILE A 205 -1.95 -9.51 -12.05
N ASN A 206 -1.72 -8.34 -12.65
CA ASN A 206 -1.35 -7.12 -11.93
C ASN A 206 -2.55 -6.46 -11.24
N LEU A 207 -3.14 -7.15 -10.25
CA LEU A 207 -4.31 -6.65 -9.51
C LEU A 207 -4.02 -5.31 -8.78
N HIS A 208 -2.76 -5.02 -8.46
CA HIS A 208 -2.40 -3.71 -7.88
C HIS A 208 -2.45 -2.59 -8.92
N GLY A 209 -2.08 -2.88 -10.17
CA GLY A 209 -2.29 -1.97 -11.30
C GLY A 209 -3.77 -1.69 -11.52
N MET A 210 -4.63 -2.72 -11.50
CA MET A 210 -6.09 -2.55 -11.58
C MET A 210 -6.64 -1.71 -10.42
N ARG A 211 -6.16 -1.92 -9.19
CA ARG A 211 -6.52 -1.05 -8.05
C ARG A 211 -6.16 0.43 -8.29
N ALA A 212 -5.03 0.71 -8.92
CA ALA A 212 -4.66 2.08 -9.28
C ALA A 212 -5.52 2.64 -10.42
N GLN A 213 -5.93 1.81 -11.38
CA GLN A 213 -6.90 2.21 -12.39
C GLN A 213 -8.27 2.53 -11.79
N HIS A 214 -8.83 1.62 -10.99
CA HIS A 214 -10.08 1.83 -10.27
C HIS A 214 -10.07 3.15 -9.47
N ALA A 215 -8.98 3.43 -8.73
CA ALA A 215 -8.84 4.68 -8.00
C ALA A 215 -8.87 5.95 -8.90
N ARG A 216 -8.34 5.87 -10.13
CA ARG A 216 -8.41 6.96 -11.11
C ARG A 216 -9.83 7.12 -11.66
N GLU A 217 -10.50 6.02 -11.99
CA GLU A 217 -11.89 6.02 -12.44
C GLU A 217 -12.82 6.62 -11.37
N CYS A 218 -12.66 6.21 -10.11
CA CYS A 218 -13.37 6.81 -8.98
C CYS A 218 -13.08 8.31 -8.84
N TYR A 219 -11.83 8.76 -9.05
CA TYR A 219 -11.51 10.19 -9.01
C TYR A 219 -12.31 10.97 -10.07
N TYR A 220 -12.35 10.48 -11.31
CA TYR A 220 -13.10 11.13 -12.38
C TYR A 220 -14.61 11.06 -12.16
N PHE A 221 -15.13 9.97 -11.59
CA PHE A 221 -16.52 9.89 -11.17
C PHE A 221 -16.90 11.02 -10.19
N TYR A 222 -16.14 11.18 -9.10
CA TYR A 222 -16.41 12.23 -8.13
C TYR A 222 -16.18 13.63 -8.70
N LEU A 223 -15.15 13.81 -9.53
CA LEU A 223 -14.89 15.08 -10.20
C LEU A 223 -16.08 15.51 -11.06
N LYS A 224 -16.59 14.60 -11.90
CA LYS A 224 -17.76 14.86 -12.74
C LYS A 224 -18.99 15.20 -11.88
N LYS A 225 -19.29 14.41 -10.86
CA LYS A 225 -20.43 14.67 -9.95
C LYS A 225 -20.33 16.03 -9.24
N LEU A 226 -19.11 16.47 -8.89
CA LEU A 226 -18.89 17.79 -8.28
C LEU A 226 -19.04 18.94 -9.28
N GLN A 227 -18.79 18.72 -10.56
CA GLN A 227 -19.01 19.71 -11.62
C GLN A 227 -20.49 19.81 -11.97
N ASP A 228 -21.20 18.69 -12.00
CA ASP A 228 -22.60 18.62 -12.44
C ASP A 228 -23.60 19.08 -11.36
N ASN A 229 -23.25 18.97 -10.07
CA ASN A 229 -24.21 19.22 -8.98
C ASN A 229 -23.56 19.89 -7.73
N PRO A 230 -23.84 21.18 -7.46
CA PRO A 230 -23.37 21.85 -6.26
C PRO A 230 -23.81 21.21 -4.94
N ASN A 231 -25.03 20.66 -4.85
CA ASN A 231 -25.53 19.99 -3.65
C ASN A 231 -24.78 18.69 -3.36
N PHE A 232 -24.25 18.03 -4.40
CA PHE A 232 -23.43 16.84 -4.23
C PHE A 232 -22.17 17.11 -3.41
N LYS A 233 -21.59 18.32 -3.53
CA LYS A 233 -20.42 18.73 -2.75
C LYS A 233 -20.68 18.70 -1.24
N VAL A 234 -21.83 19.23 -0.80
CA VAL A 234 -22.22 19.26 0.63
C VAL A 234 -22.45 17.84 1.13
N ASN A 235 -23.22 17.05 0.38
CA ASN A 235 -23.51 15.66 0.73
C ASN A 235 -22.24 14.80 0.83
N LEU A 236 -21.30 14.98 -0.12
CA LEU A 236 -20.03 14.26 -0.12
C LEU A 236 -19.13 14.64 1.07
N LYS A 237 -19.08 15.93 1.45
CA LYS A 237 -18.34 16.38 2.65
C LYS A 237 -18.93 15.75 3.90
N ASN A 238 -20.26 15.80 4.06
CA ASN A 238 -20.95 15.22 5.22
C ASN A 238 -20.70 13.72 5.32
N PHE A 239 -20.82 13.00 4.21
CA PHE A 239 -20.58 11.56 4.18
C PHE A 239 -19.13 11.20 4.52
N LEU A 240 -18.15 11.99 4.07
CA LEU A 240 -16.75 11.81 4.46
C LEU A 240 -16.51 12.06 5.96
N ILE A 241 -17.17 13.06 6.54
CA ILE A 241 -17.07 13.39 7.97
C ILE A 241 -17.69 12.28 8.81
N GLU A 242 -18.91 11.86 8.49
CA GLU A 242 -19.57 10.73 9.16
C GLU A 242 -18.71 9.47 9.11
N ARG A 243 -18.16 9.17 7.92
CA ARG A 243 -17.26 8.04 7.73
C ARG A 243 -16.02 8.14 8.62
N TRP A 244 -15.47 9.34 8.76
CA TRP A 244 -14.33 9.60 9.64
C TRP A 244 -14.69 9.35 11.10
N GLU A 245 -15.82 9.87 11.56
CA GLU A 245 -16.27 9.73 12.95
C GLU A 245 -16.49 8.27 13.33
N VAL A 246 -17.22 7.51 12.50
CA VAL A 246 -17.44 6.07 12.71
C VAL A 246 -16.10 5.32 12.76
N GLY A 247 -15.16 5.66 11.88
CA GLY A 247 -13.83 5.03 11.86
C GLY A 247 -12.91 5.38 13.03
N HIS A 248 -13.24 6.39 13.83
CA HIS A 248 -12.40 6.91 14.91
C HIS A 248 -13.09 6.91 16.29
N GLN A 249 -14.15 6.13 16.49
CA GLN A 249 -14.83 6.01 17.80
C GLN A 249 -13.86 5.58 18.91
N ASN A 250 -12.99 4.59 18.65
CA ASN A 250 -11.94 4.20 19.61
C ASN A 250 -11.02 5.36 20.06
N LEU A 251 -10.83 6.38 19.22
CA LEU A 251 -10.06 7.58 19.59
C LEU A 251 -10.93 8.52 20.45
N ARG A 252 -12.21 8.65 20.12
CA ARG A 252 -13.20 9.40 20.90
C ARG A 252 -13.26 8.89 22.33
N ASP A 253 -13.43 7.59 22.49
CA ASP A 253 -13.53 6.92 23.80
C ASP A 253 -12.26 7.08 24.63
N LYS A 254 -11.09 7.07 23.98
CA LYS A 254 -9.80 7.25 24.66
C LYS A 254 -9.49 8.71 24.99
N SER A 255 -9.90 9.65 24.15
CA SER A 255 -9.62 11.07 24.33
C SER A 255 -10.46 11.94 23.39
N LEU A 256 -11.55 12.50 23.92
CA LEU A 256 -12.41 13.44 23.21
C LEU A 256 -11.63 14.65 22.66
N LYS A 257 -10.71 15.23 23.44
CA LYS A 257 -9.85 16.34 23.00
C LYS A 257 -9.02 15.99 21.76
N LYS A 258 -8.42 14.79 21.70
CA LYS A 258 -7.64 14.35 20.54
C LYS A 258 -8.54 14.03 19.35
N PHE A 259 -9.71 13.46 19.60
CA PHE A 259 -10.71 13.20 18.57
C PHE A 259 -11.15 14.50 17.88
N GLU A 260 -11.61 15.49 18.63
CA GLU A 260 -12.06 16.78 18.07
C GLU A 260 -10.94 17.51 17.31
N LYS A 261 -9.71 17.50 17.85
CA LYS A 261 -8.56 18.07 17.14
C LYS A 261 -8.30 17.38 15.80
N GLN A 262 -8.36 16.05 15.76
CA GLN A 262 -8.14 15.31 14.50
C GLN A 262 -9.32 15.47 13.53
N LYS A 263 -10.56 15.53 14.03
CA LYS A 263 -11.75 15.83 13.24
C LYS A 263 -11.63 17.20 12.56
N LYS A 264 -11.26 18.24 13.31
CA LYS A 264 -11.02 19.58 12.77
C LYS A 264 -9.95 19.57 11.67
N ASN A 265 -8.86 18.85 11.88
CA ASN A 265 -7.80 18.71 10.86
C ASN A 265 -8.30 17.98 9.61
N PHE A 266 -9.12 16.94 9.77
CA PHE A 266 -9.72 16.23 8.64
C PHE A 266 -10.69 17.12 7.85
N ILE A 267 -11.57 17.85 8.53
CA ILE A 267 -12.48 18.82 7.90
C ILE A 267 -11.69 19.88 7.13
N ASN A 268 -10.59 20.39 7.69
CA ASN A 268 -9.71 21.33 6.99
C ASN A 268 -9.10 20.72 5.71
N GLU A 269 -8.90 19.41 5.62
CA GLU A 269 -8.47 18.73 4.39
C GLU A 269 -9.60 18.59 3.34
N LEU A 270 -10.84 18.98 3.66
CA LEU A 270 -11.99 19.04 2.74
C LEU A 270 -12.26 20.44 2.18
N ARG A 271 -11.34 21.38 2.40
CA ARG A 271 -11.39 22.74 1.84
C ARG A 271 -11.35 22.74 0.31
N ASP A 272 -11.79 23.84 -0.27
CA ASP A 272 -12.10 23.93 -1.69
C ASP A 272 -10.86 24.13 -2.57
N GLU A 273 -9.75 24.59 -2.00
CA GLU A 273 -8.52 24.77 -2.75
C GLU A 273 -8.03 23.43 -3.33
N PRO A 274 -7.50 23.44 -4.57
CA PRO A 274 -7.00 22.22 -5.17
C PRO A 274 -5.80 21.66 -4.41
N TYR A 275 -5.66 20.34 -4.46
CA TYR A 275 -4.45 19.68 -4.01
C TYR A 275 -3.32 19.94 -5.02
N LYS A 276 -2.23 20.58 -4.57
CA LYS A 276 -1.05 20.86 -5.40
C LYS A 276 0.00 19.77 -5.19
N ILE A 277 0.44 19.12 -6.26
CA ILE A 277 1.56 18.17 -6.22
C ILE A 277 2.86 18.91 -5.87
N ARG A 278 3.75 18.27 -5.12
CA ARG A 278 5.03 18.85 -4.66
C ARG A 278 6.20 17.89 -4.94
N GLY A 279 7.41 18.44 -4.95
CA GLY A 279 8.66 17.68 -5.00
C GLY A 279 8.86 16.87 -6.28
N SER A 280 9.46 15.69 -6.17
CA SER A 280 9.75 14.81 -7.31
C SER A 280 8.49 14.36 -8.06
N ASN A 281 7.37 14.21 -7.36
CA ASN A 281 6.09 13.89 -8.00
C ASN A 281 5.59 15.01 -8.92
N TYR A 282 5.93 16.28 -8.64
CA TYR A 282 5.57 17.41 -9.50
C TYR A 282 6.32 17.32 -10.83
N LYS A 283 7.63 17.05 -10.77
CA LYS A 283 8.46 16.80 -11.96
C LYS A 283 7.95 15.61 -12.76
N LYS A 284 7.59 14.51 -12.08
CA LYS A 284 6.99 13.34 -12.75
C LYS A 284 5.68 13.69 -13.47
N ALA A 285 4.80 14.46 -12.82
CA ALA A 285 3.53 14.87 -13.44
C ALA A 285 3.77 15.68 -14.71
N LEU A 286 4.68 16.66 -14.68
CA LEU A 286 5.07 17.45 -15.85
C LEU A 286 5.63 16.57 -16.97
N ASN A 287 6.60 15.71 -16.66
CA ASN A 287 7.22 14.82 -17.66
C ASN A 287 6.24 13.81 -18.27
N SER A 288 5.13 13.53 -17.58
CA SER A 288 4.09 12.58 -18.04
C SER A 288 2.87 13.30 -18.62
N ALA A 289 2.93 14.62 -18.82
CA ALA A 289 1.81 15.47 -19.25
C ALA A 289 0.52 15.28 -18.39
N LEU A 290 0.69 15.00 -17.10
CA LEU A 290 -0.40 14.85 -16.15
C LEU A 290 -0.68 16.18 -15.41
N PRO A 291 -1.91 16.42 -14.94
CA PRO A 291 -2.22 17.58 -14.12
C PRO A 291 -1.31 17.68 -12.89
N THR A 292 -0.92 18.89 -12.52
CA THR A 292 -0.15 19.19 -11.31
C THR A 292 -1.03 19.60 -10.12
N LYS A 293 -2.32 19.81 -10.37
CA LYS A 293 -3.36 20.17 -9.41
C LYS A 293 -4.56 19.23 -9.60
N TYR A 294 -5.19 18.84 -8.49
CA TYR A 294 -6.36 17.95 -8.48
C TYR A 294 -7.44 18.48 -7.54
N ASN A 295 -8.70 18.14 -7.81
CA ASN A 295 -9.79 18.45 -6.90
C ASN A 295 -9.59 17.70 -5.58
N ARG A 296 -9.49 18.46 -4.48
CA ARG A 296 -9.14 17.94 -3.16
C ARG A 296 -10.24 17.04 -2.59
N LEU A 297 -11.50 17.42 -2.77
CA LEU A 297 -12.64 16.65 -2.27
C LEU A 297 -12.80 15.32 -3.01
N ALA A 298 -12.70 15.32 -4.34
CA ALA A 298 -12.71 14.10 -5.14
C ALA A 298 -11.56 13.15 -4.76
N LEU A 299 -10.34 13.67 -4.56
CA LEU A 299 -9.22 12.85 -4.07
C LEU A 299 -9.47 12.29 -2.66
N MET A 300 -10.09 13.06 -1.76
CA MET A 300 -10.40 12.57 -0.43
C MET A 300 -11.45 11.46 -0.47
N ALA A 301 -12.47 11.59 -1.33
CA ALA A 301 -13.46 10.54 -1.57
C ALA A 301 -12.79 9.23 -2.01
N VAL A 302 -11.87 9.27 -2.99
CA VAL A 302 -11.06 8.10 -3.38
C VAL A 302 -10.23 7.56 -2.21
N SER A 303 -9.53 8.44 -1.51
CA SER A 303 -8.65 8.10 -0.40
C SER A 303 -9.38 7.39 0.74
N VAL A 304 -10.62 7.78 1.05
CA VAL A 304 -11.42 7.23 2.15
C VAL A 304 -12.22 6.02 1.70
N PHE A 305 -13.01 6.15 0.64
CA PHE A 305 -14.01 5.16 0.25
C PHE A 305 -13.45 3.98 -0.55
N HIS A 306 -12.36 4.19 -1.30
CA HIS A 306 -11.84 3.21 -2.26
C HIS A 306 -10.41 2.74 -1.93
N LEU A 307 -9.70 3.50 -1.08
CA LEU A 307 -8.34 3.18 -0.70
C LEU A 307 -8.15 2.94 0.81
N SER A 308 -8.99 3.55 1.64
CA SER A 308 -8.92 3.56 3.11
C SER A 308 -7.57 4.04 3.66
N HIS A 309 -6.97 5.04 3.03
CA HIS A 309 -5.68 5.63 3.45
C HIS A 309 -5.82 6.96 4.18
N TRP A 310 -6.92 7.68 4.00
CA TRP A 310 -7.21 8.98 4.66
C TRP A 310 -6.15 10.06 4.37
N ARG A 311 -5.37 9.91 3.29
CA ARG A 311 -4.23 10.77 2.95
C ARG A 311 -4.18 11.06 1.45
N LEU A 312 -4.29 12.34 1.10
CA LEU A 312 -4.21 12.82 -0.27
C LEU A 312 -2.85 12.52 -0.91
N SER A 313 -1.76 12.76 -0.20
CA SER A 313 -0.40 12.53 -0.74
C SER A 313 -0.14 11.08 -1.10
N VAL A 314 -0.63 10.13 -0.29
CA VAL A 314 -0.48 8.69 -0.56
C VAL A 314 -1.33 8.28 -1.77
N THR A 315 -2.56 8.79 -1.84
CA THR A 315 -3.49 8.56 -2.96
C THR A 315 -2.87 9.02 -4.27
N VAL A 316 -2.42 10.29 -4.33
CA VAL A 316 -1.82 10.87 -5.53
C VAL A 316 -0.55 10.12 -5.94
N THR A 317 0.36 9.90 -4.99
CA THR A 317 1.66 9.31 -5.27
C THR A 317 1.60 7.88 -5.82
N ASN A 318 0.67 7.06 -5.31
CA ASN A 318 0.66 5.64 -5.61
C ASN A 318 -0.42 5.24 -6.62
N TYR A 319 -1.50 6.01 -6.74
CA TYR A 319 -2.70 5.60 -7.49
C TYR A 319 -3.10 6.58 -8.58
N ILE A 320 -2.72 7.87 -8.51
CA ILE A 320 -3.07 8.86 -9.54
C ILE A 320 -1.92 9.09 -10.52
N LEU A 321 -0.69 9.26 -10.02
CA LEU A 321 0.56 9.41 -10.80
C LEU A 321 1.25 8.07 -11.08
#